data_AF-A0A2E4DQ98-F1
#
_entry.id   AF-A0A2E4DQ98-F1
#
_cell.length_a   1.000
_cell.length_b   1.000
_cell.length_c   1.000
_cell.angle_alpha   90.00
_cell.angle_beta   90.00
_cell.angle_gamma   90.00
#
_symmetry.space_group_name_H-M   'P 1'
#
loop_
_entity.id
_entity.type
_entity.pdbx_description
1 polymer ?
#
loop_
_entity_poly.entity_id
_entity_poly.type
_entity_poly.pdbx_seq_one_letter_code
_entity_poly.pdbx_strand_id
1 'polypeptide(L)'
;PSTDTWLPVTTEGSPESRNGHTAIWDGHQMIIWGGVGNGGVGLNTGGRYNPSTDTWLPVTTEGSPESRNGHTAIWDDHQMIIWGGADNEGVSNTGSKFSE
;
A
#
# COMPACT_ATOMS: atom_id res chain seq x y z
N PRO A 1 10.36 12.46 -19.09
CA PRO A 1 11.44 12.51 -18.08
C PRO A 1 12.78 12.80 -18.76
N SER A 2 13.69 13.56 -18.13
CA SER A 2 14.91 14.07 -18.80
C SER A 2 15.98 13.01 -19.10
N THR A 3 15.89 11.83 -18.51
CA THR A 3 16.89 10.75 -18.71
C THR A 3 16.31 9.42 -19.15
N ASP A 4 15.00 9.19 -18.97
CA ASP A 4 14.32 7.91 -19.31
C ASP A 4 15.04 6.65 -18.77
N THR A 5 15.59 6.76 -17.57
CA THR A 5 16.35 5.68 -16.89
C THR A 5 15.66 5.27 -15.60
N TRP A 6 15.67 3.96 -15.31
CA TRP A 6 15.28 3.43 -14.01
C TRP A 6 16.43 3.54 -13.01
N LEU A 7 16.12 4.04 -11.80
CA LEU A 7 17.03 4.00 -10.66
C LEU A 7 16.41 3.14 -9.56
N PRO A 8 17.21 2.36 -8.83
CA PRO A 8 16.71 1.62 -7.68
C PRO A 8 16.30 2.59 -6.57
N VAL A 9 15.27 2.22 -5.82
CA VAL A 9 14.90 2.83 -4.54
C VAL A 9 15.40 1.93 -3.40
N THR A 10 15.59 2.47 -2.20
CA THR A 10 16.01 1.65 -1.07
C THR A 10 15.01 0.53 -0.78
N THR A 11 15.53 -0.63 -0.37
CA THR A 11 14.74 -1.75 0.15
C THR A 11 14.78 -1.86 1.67
N GLU A 12 15.65 -1.07 2.33
CA GLU A 12 15.75 -0.99 3.78
C GLU A 12 14.42 -0.50 4.37
N GLY A 13 13.80 -1.29 5.24
CA GLY A 13 12.50 -0.97 5.84
C GLY A 13 11.30 -1.03 4.88
N SER A 14 11.51 -1.47 3.63
CA SER A 14 10.42 -1.63 2.66
C SER A 14 9.42 -2.72 3.09
N PRO A 15 8.15 -2.66 2.64
CA PRO A 15 7.18 -3.70 2.92
C PRO A 15 7.62 -5.04 2.33
N GLU A 16 7.21 -6.15 2.95
CA GLU A 16 7.47 -7.50 2.43
C GLU A 16 6.97 -7.65 0.98
N SER A 17 7.60 -8.59 0.25
CA SER A 17 7.27 -8.90 -1.15
C SER A 17 5.78 -9.21 -1.31
N ARG A 18 5.12 -8.55 -2.26
CA ARG A 18 3.66 -8.59 -2.41
C ARG A 18 3.20 -8.38 -3.86
N ASN A 19 2.04 -8.91 -4.24
CA ASN A 19 1.31 -8.56 -5.46
C ASN A 19 -0.17 -8.21 -5.17
N GLY A 20 -0.86 -7.57 -6.12
CA GLY A 20 -2.27 -7.20 -5.95
C GLY A 20 -2.52 -6.15 -4.85
N HIS A 21 -1.48 -5.45 -4.40
CA HIS A 21 -1.57 -4.30 -3.52
C HIS A 21 -2.03 -3.07 -4.30
N THR A 22 -2.39 -2.01 -3.58
CA THR A 22 -2.55 -0.68 -4.16
C THR A 22 -1.41 0.23 -3.74
N ALA A 23 -1.12 1.21 -4.58
CA ALA A 23 -0.21 2.30 -4.29
C ALA A 23 -0.90 3.63 -4.63
N ILE A 24 -0.79 4.61 -3.73
CA ILE A 24 -1.25 5.99 -3.99
C ILE A 24 -0.11 6.97 -3.74
N TRP A 25 -0.27 8.20 -4.23
CA TRP A 25 0.60 9.33 -3.92
C TRP A 25 -0.19 10.34 -3.11
N ASP A 26 0.34 10.72 -1.94
CA ASP A 26 -0.34 11.67 -1.04
C ASP A 26 0.02 13.15 -1.31
N GLY A 27 0.92 13.39 -2.28
CA GLY A 27 1.53 14.69 -2.54
C GLY A 27 3.01 14.75 -2.20
N HIS A 28 3.49 13.90 -1.29
CA HIS A 28 4.84 13.90 -0.71
C HIS A 28 5.47 12.51 -0.63
N GLN A 29 4.67 11.46 -0.44
CA GLN A 29 5.08 10.08 -0.24
C GLN A 29 4.19 9.11 -1.04
N MET A 30 4.75 7.96 -1.37
CA MET A 30 3.98 6.85 -1.93
C MET A 30 3.52 5.95 -0.79
N ILE A 31 2.22 5.64 -0.72
CA ILE A 31 1.67 4.73 0.29
C ILE A 31 1.27 3.43 -0.41
N ILE A 32 1.84 2.31 0.05
CA ILE A 32 1.51 0.95 -0.38
C ILE A 32 0.75 0.24 0.72
N TRP A 33 -0.37 -0.41 0.38
CA TRP A 33 -1.13 -1.19 1.36
C TRP A 33 -1.74 -2.46 0.77
N GLY A 34 -1.82 -3.49 1.61
CA GLY A 34 -2.47 -4.76 1.32
C GLY A 34 -1.73 -5.63 0.30
N GLY A 35 -2.50 -6.45 -0.42
CA GLY A 35 -1.99 -7.42 -1.39
C GLY A 35 -1.79 -8.82 -0.80
N VAL A 36 -1.08 -9.65 -1.55
CA VAL A 36 -0.77 -11.03 -1.18
C VAL A 36 0.75 -11.20 -1.16
N GLY A 37 1.27 -11.74 -0.08
CA GLY A 37 2.68 -12.06 0.10
C GLY A 37 3.04 -13.46 -0.38
N ASN A 38 4.22 -13.92 0.03
CA ASN A 38 4.69 -15.27 -0.31
C ASN A 38 3.74 -16.35 0.21
N GLY A 39 3.54 -17.39 -0.58
CA GLY A 39 2.67 -18.51 -0.20
C GLY A 39 1.17 -18.20 -0.23
N GLY A 40 0.75 -17.07 -0.82
CA GLY A 40 -0.67 -16.70 -0.88
C GLY A 40 -1.21 -16.03 0.38
N VAL A 41 -0.33 -15.61 1.28
CA VAL A 41 -0.73 -14.97 2.55
C VAL A 41 -1.29 -13.58 2.29
N GLY A 42 -2.55 -13.34 2.66
CA GLY A 42 -3.16 -12.02 2.61
C GLY A 42 -2.44 -11.05 3.55
N LEU A 43 -2.17 -9.84 3.07
CA LEU A 43 -1.50 -8.80 3.84
C LEU A 43 -2.49 -7.68 4.20
N ASN A 44 -2.47 -7.25 5.46
CA ASN A 44 -3.04 -5.99 5.95
C ASN A 44 -1.95 -4.98 6.33
N THR A 45 -0.71 -5.27 5.94
CA THR A 45 0.48 -4.43 6.17
C THR A 45 0.72 -3.50 4.99
N GLY A 46 1.60 -2.52 5.20
CA GLY A 46 1.97 -1.55 4.17
C GLY A 46 3.17 -0.71 4.55
N GLY A 47 3.52 0.24 3.71
CA GLY A 47 4.59 1.20 3.97
C GLY A 47 4.43 2.48 3.18
N ARG A 48 5.02 3.55 3.72
CA ARG A 48 5.10 4.88 3.13
C ARG A 48 6.54 5.15 2.71
N TYR A 49 6.73 5.44 1.43
CA TYR A 49 8.03 5.76 0.85
C TYR A 49 8.17 7.26 0.65
N ASN A 50 9.19 7.84 1.27
CA ASN A 50 9.56 9.24 1.05
C ASN A 50 10.72 9.31 0.04
N PRO A 51 10.48 9.80 -1.20
CA PRO A 51 11.53 9.91 -2.22
C PRO A 51 12.54 11.02 -1.95
N SER A 52 12.25 11.99 -1.06
CA SER A 52 13.20 13.05 -0.71
C SER A 52 14.33 12.56 0.20
N THR A 53 14.06 11.52 0.99
CA THR A 53 15.02 10.90 1.90
C THR A 53 15.42 9.49 1.49
N ASP A 54 14.76 8.91 0.49
CA ASP A 54 14.88 7.50 0.10
C ASP A 54 14.72 6.58 1.33
N THR A 55 13.60 6.71 2.05
CA THR A 55 13.31 5.93 3.26
C THR A 55 11.88 5.43 3.30
N TRP A 56 11.68 4.28 3.93
CA TRP A 56 10.37 3.72 4.22
C TRP A 56 9.98 3.89 5.69
N LEU A 57 8.69 4.10 5.94
CA LEU A 57 8.06 3.99 7.25
C LEU A 57 6.88 3.01 7.17
N PRO A 58 6.63 2.19 8.21
CA PRO A 58 5.48 1.31 8.21
C PRO A 58 4.17 2.10 8.27
N VAL A 59 3.13 1.55 7.65
CA VAL A 59 1.73 1.95 7.91
C VAL A 59 1.26 1.20 9.16
N THR A 60 0.53 1.88 10.04
CA THR A 60 -0.02 1.23 11.25
C THR A 60 -1.03 0.14 10.88
N THR A 61 -1.00 -0.97 11.60
CA THR A 61 -2.00 -2.04 11.49
C THR A 61 -3.13 -1.89 12.52
N GLU A 62 -2.99 -0.99 13.48
CA GLU A 62 -4.03 -0.71 14.47
C GLU A 62 -5.25 -0.09 13.79
N GLY A 63 -6.40 -0.75 13.91
CA GLY A 63 -7.63 -0.34 13.23
C GLY A 63 -7.64 -0.56 11.72
N SER A 64 -6.62 -1.21 11.15
CA SER A 64 -6.62 -1.60 9.74
C SER A 64 -7.72 -2.63 9.46
N PRO A 65 -8.31 -2.61 8.26
CA PRO A 65 -9.24 -3.67 7.86
C PRO A 65 -8.51 -5.00 7.64
N GLU A 66 -9.28 -6.08 7.56
CA GLU A 66 -8.77 -7.39 7.16
C GLU A 66 -7.99 -7.32 5.85
N SER A 67 -7.00 -8.22 5.75
CA SER A 67 -6.13 -8.34 4.60
C SER A 67 -6.93 -8.45 3.31
N ARG A 68 -6.50 -7.80 2.23
CA ARG A 68 -7.20 -7.86 0.95
C ARG A 68 -6.28 -7.54 -0.21
N ASN A 69 -6.53 -8.18 -1.34
CA ASN A 69 -5.84 -7.94 -2.60
C ASN A 69 -6.82 -7.56 -3.71
N GLY A 70 -6.31 -6.90 -4.76
CA GLY A 70 -7.12 -6.43 -5.89
C GLY A 70 -8.16 -5.38 -5.52
N HIS A 71 -8.01 -4.72 -4.37
CA HIS A 71 -8.83 -3.57 -3.98
C HIS A 71 -8.42 -2.34 -4.80
N THR A 72 -9.24 -1.29 -4.78
CA THR A 72 -8.87 0.02 -5.31
C THR A 72 -8.48 0.96 -4.18
N ALA A 73 -7.69 1.98 -4.50
CA ALA A 73 -7.34 3.04 -3.57
C ALA A 73 -7.26 4.38 -4.26
N ILE A 74 -7.68 5.43 -3.55
CA ILE A 74 -7.52 6.83 -3.96
C ILE A 74 -7.00 7.66 -2.79
N TRP A 75 -6.40 8.80 -3.11
CA TRP A 75 -6.07 9.86 -2.15
C TRP A 75 -7.04 11.03 -2.33
N ASP A 76 -7.61 11.55 -1.24
CA ASP A 76 -8.58 12.67 -1.25
C ASP A 76 -8.00 13.99 -0.70
N ASP A 77 -6.68 14.15 -0.81
CA ASP A 77 -5.87 15.21 -0.20
C ASP A 77 -5.68 15.11 1.32
N HIS A 78 -6.40 14.21 2.01
CA HIS A 78 -6.34 14.08 3.47
C HIS A 78 -6.14 12.64 3.94
N GLN A 79 -6.66 11.66 3.19
CA GLN A 79 -6.63 10.26 3.56
C GLN A 79 -6.63 9.35 2.33
N MET A 80 -6.06 8.16 2.51
CA MET A 80 -6.21 7.06 1.57
C MET A 80 -7.57 6.42 1.82
N ILE A 81 -8.37 6.27 0.77
CA ILE A 81 -9.63 5.53 0.79
C ILE A 81 -9.43 4.26 -0.01
N ILE A 82 -9.67 3.11 0.62
CA ILE A 82 -9.66 1.81 -0.05
C ILE A 82 -11.06 1.24 -0.19
N TRP A 83 -11.32 0.48 -1.24
CA TRP A 83 -12.60 -0.19 -1.44
C TRP A 83 -12.47 -1.54 -2.15
N GLY A 84 -13.30 -2.49 -1.73
CA GLY A 84 -13.46 -3.78 -2.38
C GLY A 84 -12.27 -4.72 -2.14
N GLY A 85 -11.90 -5.47 -3.19
CA GLY A 85 -10.87 -6.50 -3.14
C GLY A 85 -11.41 -7.86 -2.70
N ALA A 86 -10.51 -8.79 -2.46
CA ALA A 86 -10.83 -10.12 -1.96
C ALA A 86 -9.77 -10.61 -0.98
N ASP A 87 -10.15 -11.61 -0.20
CA ASP A 87 -9.29 -12.42 0.64
C ASP A 87 -9.69 -13.91 0.51
N ASN A 88 -9.26 -14.74 1.45
CA ASN A 88 -9.60 -16.17 1.46
C ASN A 88 -11.08 -16.44 1.81
N GLU A 89 -11.78 -15.48 2.41
CA GLU A 89 -13.20 -15.56 2.75
C GLU A 89 -14.09 -15.09 1.59
N GLY A 90 -13.53 -14.35 0.62
CA GLY A 90 -14.16 -14.05 -0.65
C GLY A 90 -14.01 -12.59 -1.08
N VAL A 91 -14.91 -12.15 -1.97
CA VAL A 91 -14.94 -10.76 -2.44
C VAL A 91 -15.57 -9.84 -1.40
N SER A 92 -14.96 -8.69 -1.17
CA SER A 92 -15.40 -7.67 -0.24
C SER A 92 -16.08 -6.52 -0.98
N ASN A 93 -17.13 -5.94 -0.38
CA ASN A 93 -17.73 -4.68 -0.81
C ASN A 93 -17.68 -3.65 0.34
N THR A 94 -16.61 -3.70 1.13
CA THR A 94 -16.36 -2.75 2.22
C THR A 94 -15.22 -1.80 1.86
N GLY A 95 -15.25 -0.62 2.46
CA GLY A 95 -14.17 0.36 2.36
C GLY A 95 -13.59 0.73 3.72
N SER A 96 -12.42 1.35 3.69
CA SER A 96 -11.74 1.86 4.88
C SER A 96 -10.92 3.09 4.52
N LYS A 97 -10.59 3.87 5.55
CA LYS A 97 -9.84 5.11 5.41
C LYS A 97 -8.57 5.02 6.25
N PHE A 98 -7.47 5.50 5.70
CA PHE A 98 -6.19 5.66 6.39
C PHE A 98 -5.77 7.12 6.32
N SER A 99 -5.60 7.75 7.48
CA SER A 99 -5.06 9.10 7.63
C SER A 99 -3.68 9.01 8.25
N GLU A 100 -2.81 9.96 7.90
CA GLU A 100 -1.46 10.06 8.46
C GLU A 100 -1.42 10.42 9.95
#